data_AF-A0A436GFV4-F1
#
_entry.id   AF-A0A436GFV4-F1
#
_cell.length_a   1.000
_cell.length_b   1.000
_cell.length_c   1.000
_cell.angle_alpha   90.00
_cell.angle_beta   90.00
_cell.angle_gamma   90.00
#
_symmetry.space_group_name_H-M   'P 1'
#
loop_
_entity.id
_entity.type
_entity.pdbx_description
1 polymer ?
#
loop_
_entity_poly.entity_id
_entity_poly.type
_entity_poly.pdbx_seq_one_letter_code
_entity_poly.pdbx_strand_id
1 'polypeptide(L)'
;LLPFGVVPVFADMGKLGGALGSIAIWLTIPFSTLLGWAYMSLDQVGESSANPFEGNANDVPISQICRDIEIELRSGLGEADLPKPLMPVNDIAT
;
A
#
# COMPACT_ATOMS: atom_id res chain seq x y z
N LEU A 1 11.24 -2.33 18.09
CA LEU A 1 12.08 -1.32 18.78
C LEU A 1 11.95 0.08 18.17
N LEU A 2 11.73 0.23 16.86
CA LEU A 2 11.66 1.52 16.15
C LEU A 2 10.70 2.59 16.73
N PRO A 3 9.43 2.29 17.09
CA PRO A 3 8.52 3.34 17.59
C PRO A 3 8.89 3.89 18.97
N PHE A 4 9.69 3.17 19.77
CA PHE A 4 10.12 3.61 21.10
C PHE A 4 11.46 4.37 21.09
N GLY A 5 12.18 4.38 19.96
CA GLY A 5 13.45 5.09 19.81
C GLY A 5 13.33 6.61 19.87
N VAL A 6 12.13 7.15 19.65
CA VAL A 6 11.84 8.59 19.71
C VAL A 6 11.60 9.10 21.14
N VAL A 7 11.27 8.20 22.08
CA VAL A 7 11.03 8.53 23.49
C VAL A 7 12.24 9.23 24.15
N PRO A 8 13.50 8.74 24.06
CA PRO A 8 14.63 9.43 24.65
C PRO A 8 14.90 10.82 24.03
N VAL A 9 14.61 11.00 22.74
CA VAL A 9 14.79 12.28 22.03
C VAL A 9 13.83 13.34 22.58
N PHE A 10 12.56 13.00 22.72
CA PHE A 10 11.57 13.91 23.29
C PHE A 10 11.70 14.07 24.81
N ALA A 11 12.20 13.05 25.51
CA ALA A 11 12.54 13.14 26.93
C ALA A 11 13.71 14.12 27.19
N ASP A 12 14.73 14.13 26.32
CA ASP A 12 15.83 15.10 26.41
C ASP A 12 15.37 16.52 26.07
N MET A 13 14.45 16.70 25.11
CA MET A 13 13.79 17.99 24.87
C MET A 13 12.93 18.45 26.07
N GLY A 14 12.37 17.50 26.84
CA GLY A 14 11.64 17.79 28.08
C GLY A 14 12.53 18.43 29.17
N LYS A 15 13.84 18.17 29.15
CA LYS A 15 14.80 18.69 30.14
C LYS A 15 15.12 20.18 29.97
N LEU A 16 14.76 20.79 28.82
CA LEU A 16 14.93 22.23 28.57
C LEU A 16 14.04 23.12 29.46
N GLY A 17 13.05 22.55 30.16
CA GLY A 17 12.24 23.25 31.15
C GLY A 17 11.22 24.24 30.56
N GLY A 18 10.25 24.63 31.39
CA GLY A 18 9.15 25.53 30.98
C GLY A 18 8.04 24.84 30.18
N ALA A 19 7.09 25.63 29.67
CA ALA A 19 5.91 25.12 28.94
C ALA A 19 6.27 24.29 27.69
N LEU A 20 7.41 24.60 27.05
CA LEU A 20 7.93 23.86 25.89
C LEU A 20 8.36 22.43 26.24
N GLY A 21 8.93 22.19 27.42
CA GLY A 21 9.35 20.85 27.86
C GLY A 21 8.15 19.93 28.11
N SER A 22 7.06 20.46 28.67
CA SER A 22 5.82 19.70 28.87
C SER A 22 5.15 19.33 27.56
N ILE A 23 5.13 20.24 26.57
CA ILE A 23 4.57 19.99 25.24
C ILE A 23 5.42 18.95 24.48
N ALA A 24 6.75 19.02 24.60
CA ALA A 24 7.66 18.09 23.94
C ALA A 24 7.43 16.63 24.33
N ILE A 25 7.14 16.34 25.61
CA ILE A 25 6.86 14.98 26.08
C ILE A 25 5.58 14.43 25.44
N TRP A 26 4.53 15.23 25.34
CA TRP A 26 3.26 14.81 24.73
C TRP A 26 3.37 14.58 23.22
N LEU A 27 4.26 15.30 22.52
CA LEU A 27 4.54 15.08 21.10
C LEU A 27 5.13 13.70 20.79
N THR A 28 5.70 13.01 21.79
CA THR A 28 6.18 11.63 21.64
C THR A 28 5.10 10.70 21.11
N ILE A 29 3.86 10.84 21.59
CA ILE A 29 2.75 9.94 21.25
C ILE A 29 2.40 10.02 19.74
N PRO A 30 1.99 11.18 19.18
CA PRO A 30 1.64 11.26 17.77
C PRO A 30 2.82 10.94 16.85
N PHE A 31 4.05 11.27 17.25
CA PHE A 31 5.24 10.98 16.44
C PHE A 31 5.58 9.48 16.41
N SER A 32 5.50 8.80 17.56
CA SER A 32 5.65 7.34 17.64
C SER A 32 4.54 6.62 16.85
N THR A 33 3.30 7.12 16.90
CA THR A 33 2.19 6.58 16.10
C THR A 33 2.44 6.76 14.60
N LEU A 34 2.85 7.95 14.16
CA LEU A 34 3.16 8.23 12.76
C LEU A 34 4.31 7.36 12.26
N LEU A 35 5.36 7.19 13.06
CA LEU A 35 6.48 6.32 12.72
C LEU A 35 6.04 4.85 12.62
N GLY A 36 5.21 4.39 13.56
CA GLY A 36 4.61 3.04 13.50
C GLY A 36 3.77 2.84 12.24
N TRP A 37 2.94 3.82 11.89
CA TRP A 37 2.15 3.79 10.66
C TRP A 37 3.02 3.76 9.40
N ALA A 38 4.13 4.51 9.37
CA ALA A 38 5.05 4.50 8.24
C ALA A 38 5.68 3.11 8.03
N TYR A 39 6.12 2.46 9.11
CA TYR A 39 6.68 1.10 9.03
C TYR A 39 5.64 0.06 8.61
N MET A 40 4.43 0.13 9.16
CA MET A 40 3.34 -0.78 8.78
C MET A 40 2.94 -0.58 7.31
N SER A 41 2.89 0.67 6.84
CA SER A 41 2.61 0.98 5.43
C SER A 41 3.70 0.42 4.51
N LEU A 42 4.97 0.55 4.89
CA LEU A 42 6.08 -0.02 4.11
C LEU A 42 6.00 -1.55 4.01
N ASP A 43 5.64 -2.21 5.10
CA ASP A 43 5.48 -3.67 5.14
C ASP A 43 4.34 -4.12 4.21
N GLN A 44 3.17 -3.47 4.31
CA GLN A 44 2.01 -3.77 3.48
C GLN A 44 2.28 -3.54 1.98
N VAL A 45 2.96 -2.45 1.64
CA VAL A 45 3.36 -2.18 0.24
C VAL A 45 4.40 -3.22 -0.23
N GLY A 46 5.32 -3.62 0.64
CA GLY A 46 6.30 -4.65 0.37
C GLY A 46 5.65 -6.00 0.06
N GLU A 47 4.67 -6.42 0.87
CA GLU A 47 3.93 -7.67 0.68
C GLU A 47 3.14 -7.67 -0.64
N SER A 48 2.41 -6.59 -0.93
CA SER A 48 1.68 -6.44 -2.20
C SER A 48 2.62 -6.41 -3.41
N SER A 49 3.83 -5.85 -3.27
CA SER A 49 4.83 -5.85 -4.36
C SER A 49 5.50 -7.21 -4.55
N ALA A 50 5.60 -8.02 -3.49
CA ALA A 50 6.21 -9.34 -3.53
C ALA A 50 5.29 -10.38 -4.19
N ASN A 51 3.96 -10.23 -4.02
CA ASN A 51 2.96 -11.16 -4.57
C ASN A 51 1.97 -10.43 -5.51
N PRO A 52 2.41 -9.96 -6.69
CA PRO A 52 1.61 -9.06 -7.54
C PRO A 52 0.48 -9.75 -8.33
N PHE A 53 0.14 -11.01 -8.03
CA PHE A 53 -0.83 -11.83 -8.77
C PHE A 53 -1.87 -12.50 -7.87
N GLU A 54 -2.05 -12.00 -6.64
CA GLU A 54 -3.02 -12.55 -5.69
C GLU A 54 -4.45 -12.04 -5.94
N GLY A 55 -4.61 -11.07 -6.83
CA GLY A 55 -5.91 -10.50 -7.22
C GLY A 55 -6.39 -9.40 -6.27
N ASN A 56 -5.46 -8.73 -5.57
CA ASN A 56 -5.74 -7.51 -4.84
C ASN A 56 -6.00 -6.33 -5.80
N ALA A 57 -6.59 -5.24 -5.30
CA ALA A 57 -6.93 -4.06 -6.08
C ALA A 57 -5.73 -3.38 -6.77
N ASN A 58 -4.52 -3.55 -6.21
CA ASN A 58 -3.28 -3.00 -6.74
C ASN A 58 -2.42 -4.03 -7.49
N ASP A 59 -2.92 -5.26 -7.63
CA ASP A 59 -2.21 -6.34 -8.30
C ASP A 59 -2.33 -6.21 -9.82
N VAL A 60 -1.53 -7.00 -10.54
CA VAL A 60 -1.58 -7.04 -11.99
C VAL A 60 -2.85 -7.79 -12.44
N PRO A 61 -3.69 -7.19 -13.32
CA PRO A 61 -4.92 -7.81 -13.79
C PRO A 61 -4.63 -8.86 -14.86
N ILE A 62 -4.08 -10.01 -14.44
CA ILE A 62 -3.68 -11.09 -15.34
C ILE A 62 -4.89 -11.67 -16.07
N SER A 63 -6.07 -11.73 -15.45
CA SER A 63 -7.26 -12.29 -16.10
C SER A 63 -7.70 -11.39 -17.26
N GLN A 64 -7.68 -10.07 -17.06
CA GLN A 64 -7.94 -9.10 -18.12
C GLN A 64 -6.92 -9.21 -19.25
N ILE A 65 -5.62 -9.23 -18.94
CA ILE A 65 -4.56 -9.37 -19.95
C ILE A 65 -4.75 -10.68 -20.75
N CYS A 66 -5.04 -11.80 -20.08
CA CYS A 66 -5.30 -13.06 -20.75
C CYS A 66 -6.55 -13.01 -21.63
N ARG A 67 -7.63 -12.34 -21.18
CA ARG A 67 -8.84 -12.16 -22.00
C ARG A 67 -8.57 -11.31 -23.22
N ASP A 68 -7.80 -10.24 -23.09
CA ASP A 68 -7.46 -9.36 -24.19
C ASP A 68 -6.59 -10.08 -25.24
N ILE A 69 -5.58 -10.85 -24.79
CA ILE A 69 -4.76 -11.70 -25.67
C ILE A 69 -5.64 -12.76 -26.37
N GLU A 70 -6.58 -13.37 -25.64
CA GLU A 70 -7.51 -14.35 -26.21
C GLU A 70 -8.35 -13.74 -27.34
N ILE A 71 -8.88 -12.53 -27.14
CA ILE A 71 -9.65 -11.79 -28.15
C ILE A 71 -8.77 -11.46 -29.35
N GLU A 72 -7.56 -10.94 -29.14
CA GLU A 72 -6.64 -10.59 -30.22
C GLU A 72 -6.27 -11.80 -31.09
N LEU A 73 -5.96 -12.94 -30.45
CA LEU A 73 -5.60 -14.16 -31.17
C LEU A 73 -6.78 -14.71 -32.00
N ARG A 74 -7.98 -14.80 -31.42
CA ARG A 74 -9.18 -15.28 -32.14
C ARG A 74 -9.60 -14.33 -33.25
N SER A 75 -9.49 -13.02 -33.04
CA SER A 75 -9.76 -12.02 -34.06
C SER A 75 -8.76 -12.11 -35.22
N GLY A 76 -7.48 -12.36 -34.93
CA GLY A 76 -6.45 -12.58 -35.96
C GLY A 76 -6.68 -13.84 -36.80
N LEU A 77 -7.33 -14.85 -36.22
CA LEU A 77 -7.75 -16.10 -36.90
C LEU A 77 -9.07 -15.94 -37.69
N GLY A 78 -9.75 -14.81 -37.59
CA GLY A 78 -11.02 -14.54 -38.29
C GLY A 78 -12.24 -15.23 -37.67
N GLU A 79 -12.17 -15.62 -36.38
CA GLU A 79 -13.31 -16.20 -35.67
C GLU A 79 -14.38 -15.13 -35.38
N ALA A 80 -15.65 -15.50 -35.57
CA ALA A 80 -16.78 -14.59 -35.32
C ALA A 80 -17.27 -14.62 -33.86
N ASP A 81 -16.97 -15.70 -33.13
CA ASP A 81 -17.36 -15.88 -31.72
C ASP A 81 -16.21 -15.47 -30.81
N LEU A 82 -16.12 -14.16 -30.56
CA LEU A 82 -15.10 -13.59 -29.68
C LEU A 82 -15.62 -13.55 -28.23
N PRO A 83 -14.81 -13.97 -27.25
CA PRO A 83 -15.15 -13.82 -25.85
C PRO A 83 -15.26 -12.32 -25.51
N LYS A 84 -16.20 -11.97 -24.62
CA LYS A 84 -16.40 -10.56 -24.24
C LYS A 84 -15.22 -10.06 -23.39
N PRO A 85 -14.80 -8.79 -23.52
CA PRO A 85 -13.86 -8.17 -22.58
C PRO A 85 -14.34 -8.31 -21.14
N LEU A 86 -13.40 -8.51 -20.21
CA LEU A 86 -13.72 -8.46 -18.79
C LEU A 86 -14.00 -7.00 -18.41
N MET A 87 -15.14 -6.75 -17.77
CA MET A 87 -15.48 -5.44 -17.26
C MET A 87 -14.88 -5.26 -15.85
N PRO A 88 -14.41 -4.05 -15.50
CA PRO A 88 -13.94 -3.78 -14.15
C PRO A 88 -15.03 -4.06 -13.12
N VAL A 89 -14.66 -4.68 -12.00
CA VAL A 89 -15.55 -4.90 -10.86
C VAL A 89 -15.12 -3.93 -9.77
N ASN A 90 -16.01 -3.03 -9.34
CA ASN A 90 -15.70 -1.97 -8.36
C ASN A 90 -14.54 -1.05 -8.78
N ASP A 91 -14.49 -0.67 -10.06
CA ASP A 91 -13.41 0.13 -10.67
C ASP A 91 -12.01 -0.51 -10.61
N ILE A 92 -11.94 -1.80 -10.30
CA ILE A 92 -10.70 -2.59 -10.30
C ILE A 92 -10.65 -3.45 -11.56
N ALA A 93 -9.56 -3.33 -12.31
CA ALA A 93 -9.21 -4.25 -13.39
C ALA A 93 -8.84 -5.60 -12.77
N THR A 94 -9.49 -6.69 -13.20
CA THR A 94 -9.28 -8.05 -12.69
C THR A 94 -8.84 -9.00 -13.79
#